data_AF-A0A0H5RR14-F1
#
_entry.id   AF-A0A0H5RR14-F1
#
_cell.length_a   1.000
_cell.length_b   1.000
_cell.length_c   1.000
_cell.angle_alpha   90.00
_cell.angle_beta   90.00
_cell.angle_gamma   90.00
#
_symmetry.space_group_name_H-M   'P 1'
#
loop_
_entity.id
_entity.type
_entity.pdbx_description
1 polymer ?
#
loop_
_entity_poly.entity_id
_entity_poly.type
_entity_poly.pdbx_seq_one_letter_code
_entity_poly.pdbx_strand_id
1 'polypeptide(L)'
;MSFWDPRNVPPYPPIRYTKDEPEVSARLRRGDEPPDYDSGRMVYHYLANQQQTDGDYGLYRVDISPPGGIHGFRNDADAPTSLLMLFAPGAPREAFFEGFAQLADLSDEERAEWFIKNDNYFL
;
A
#
# COMPACT_ATOMS: atom_id res chain seq x y z
N MET A 1 9.30 12.05 24.31
CA MET A 1 7.88 12.00 24.72
C MET A 1 7.21 10.97 23.83
N SER A 2 6.57 9.95 24.41
CA SER A 2 5.82 8.94 23.65
C SER A 2 4.51 9.55 23.17
N PHE A 3 4.19 9.43 21.89
CA PHE A 3 2.94 9.89 21.29
C PHE A 3 1.72 9.00 21.64
N TRP A 4 1.91 8.00 22.50
CA TRP A 4 0.87 7.07 22.91
C TRP A 4 0.57 7.22 24.41
N ASP A 5 -0.62 7.76 24.75
CA ASP A 5 -1.19 7.64 26.09
C ASP A 5 -1.87 6.27 26.20
N PRO A 6 -1.33 5.31 26.98
CA PRO A 6 -1.90 3.98 27.13
C PRO A 6 -3.29 3.99 27.81
N ARG A 7 -3.75 5.14 28.32
CA ARG A 7 -5.11 5.30 28.86
C ARG A 7 -6.13 5.69 27.79
N ASN A 8 -5.70 5.99 26.57
CA ASN A 8 -6.53 6.50 25.49
C ASN A 8 -6.47 5.58 24.25
N VAL A 9 -6.65 4.27 24.49
CA VAL A 9 -6.72 3.27 23.43
C VAL A 9 -8.16 3.20 22.91
N PRO A 10 -8.40 3.32 21.59
CA PRO A 10 -9.72 3.09 21.02
C PRO A 10 -10.28 1.72 21.46
N PRO A 11 -11.58 1.60 21.71
CA PRO A 11 -12.16 0.32 22.05
C PRO A 11 -11.94 -0.68 20.91
N TYR A 12 -11.77 -1.95 21.27
CA TYR A 12 -11.67 -3.03 20.29
C TYR A 12 -12.91 -3.00 19.37
N PRO A 13 -12.76 -3.30 18.06
CA PRO A 13 -13.90 -3.32 17.14
C PRO A 13 -15.04 -4.22 17.63
N PRO A 14 -16.30 -3.91 17.28
CA PRO A 14 -17.43 -4.78 17.59
C PRO A 14 -17.20 -6.22 17.11
N ILE A 15 -17.73 -7.18 17.85
CA ILE A 15 -17.71 -8.59 17.45
C ILE A 15 -18.46 -8.71 16.12
N ARG A 16 -17.77 -9.21 15.10
CA ARG A 16 -18.36 -9.44 13.77
C ARG A 16 -18.89 -10.86 13.58
N TYR A 17 -18.30 -11.83 14.27
CA TYR A 17 -18.71 -13.22 14.21
C TYR A 17 -19.59 -13.59 15.40
N THR A 18 -20.87 -13.85 15.15
CA THR A 18 -21.89 -14.10 16.19
C THR A 18 -22.50 -15.50 16.12
N LYS A 19 -22.01 -16.38 15.25
CA LYS A 19 -22.50 -17.76 15.15
C LYS A 19 -22.01 -18.59 16.33
N ASP A 20 -22.83 -19.55 16.75
CA ASP A 20 -22.53 -20.42 17.90
C ASP A 20 -21.48 -21.50 17.59
N GLU A 21 -21.29 -21.83 16.31
CA GLU A 21 -20.33 -22.83 15.85
C GLU A 21 -19.19 -22.17 15.06
N PRO A 22 -17.95 -22.70 15.10
CA PRO A 22 -16.83 -22.15 14.36
C PRO A 22 -16.93 -22.42 12.84
N GLU A 23 -16.32 -21.56 12.03
CA GLU A 23 -16.20 -21.76 10.58
C GLU A 23 -14.74 -21.80 10.11
N VAL A 24 -14.50 -22.50 9.01
CA VAL A 24 -13.19 -22.52 8.35
C VAL A 24 -12.96 -21.19 7.64
N SER A 25 -12.11 -20.35 8.22
CA SER A 25 -11.83 -18.99 7.72
C SER A 25 -10.38 -18.75 7.29
N ALA A 26 -9.48 -19.71 7.57
CA ALA A 26 -8.09 -19.63 7.15
C ALA A 26 -7.91 -20.08 5.69
N ARG A 27 -7.11 -19.32 4.94
CA ARG A 27 -6.67 -19.68 3.59
C ARG A 27 -5.14 -19.80 3.56
N LEU A 28 -4.64 -20.78 2.81
CA LEU A 28 -3.22 -20.97 2.56
C LEU A 28 -2.94 -20.60 1.10
N ARG A 29 -1.97 -19.71 0.89
CA ARG A 29 -1.36 -19.45 -0.41
C ARG A 29 0.06 -19.98 -0.40
N ARG A 30 0.44 -20.79 -1.38
CA ARG A 30 1.84 -21.24 -1.50
C ARG A 30 2.70 -20.16 -2.15
N GLY A 31 3.99 -20.15 -1.80
CA GLY A 31 4.94 -19.17 -2.33
C GLY A 31 5.22 -19.32 -3.83
N ASP A 32 4.90 -20.47 -4.40
CA ASP A 32 5.07 -20.83 -5.82
C ASP A 32 3.77 -20.78 -6.62
N GLU A 33 2.66 -20.31 -6.02
CA GLU A 33 1.44 -20.07 -6.78
C GLU A 33 1.67 -19.01 -7.88
N PRO A 34 1.08 -19.21 -9.07
CA PRO A 34 1.20 -18.25 -10.16
C PRO A 34 0.54 -16.92 -9.78
N PRO A 35 0.93 -15.81 -10.45
CA PRO A 35 0.28 -14.53 -10.23
C PRO A 35 -1.20 -14.56 -10.64
N ASP A 36 -2.00 -13.74 -9.97
CA ASP A 36 -3.42 -13.59 -10.27
C ASP A 36 -3.63 -12.75 -11.53
N TYR A 37 -2.70 -11.84 -11.84
CA TYR A 37 -2.71 -11.05 -13.07
C TYR A 37 -1.29 -10.65 -13.49
N ASP A 38 -1.01 -10.71 -14.79
CA ASP A 38 0.26 -10.30 -15.40
C ASP A 38 -0.02 -9.35 -16.57
N SER A 39 0.45 -8.10 -16.45
CA SER A 39 0.34 -7.08 -17.50
C SER A 39 1.60 -6.95 -18.36
N GLY A 40 2.60 -7.80 -18.15
CA GLY A 40 3.93 -7.77 -18.76
C GLY A 40 4.91 -6.78 -18.11
N ARG A 41 4.41 -5.69 -17.49
CA ARG A 41 5.23 -4.73 -16.73
C ARG A 41 4.97 -4.78 -15.22
N MET A 42 3.79 -5.26 -14.83
CA MET A 42 3.37 -5.41 -13.44
C MET A 42 2.73 -6.77 -13.27
N VAL A 43 3.21 -7.50 -12.27
CA VAL A 43 2.70 -8.82 -11.90
C VAL A 43 2.03 -8.69 -10.54
N TYR A 44 0.77 -9.11 -10.44
CA TYR A 44 -0.06 -8.93 -9.25
C TYR A 44 -0.33 -10.28 -8.58
N HIS A 45 -0.12 -10.32 -7.28
CA HIS A 45 -0.51 -11.42 -6.41
C HIS A 45 -1.50 -10.90 -5.36
N TYR A 46 -2.70 -11.47 -5.35
CA TYR A 46 -3.77 -11.08 -4.46
C TYR A 46 -3.70 -11.90 -3.17
N LEU A 47 -2.91 -11.42 -2.20
CA LEU A 47 -2.69 -12.12 -0.93
C LEU A 47 -3.95 -12.12 -0.05
N ALA A 48 -4.71 -11.02 -0.04
CA ALA A 48 -6.05 -10.93 0.52
C ALA A 48 -6.85 -9.86 -0.23
N ASN A 49 -7.79 -10.24 -1.09
CA ASN A 49 -8.61 -9.26 -1.81
C ASN A 49 -9.83 -8.79 -0.99
N GLN A 50 -10.48 -7.72 -1.45
CA GLN A 50 -11.66 -7.12 -0.81
C GLN A 50 -12.81 -8.10 -0.55
N GLN A 51 -13.06 -9.06 -1.46
CA GLN A 51 -14.09 -10.07 -1.24
C GLN A 51 -13.72 -11.03 -0.11
N GLN A 52 -12.43 -11.33 0.03
CA GLN A 52 -11.91 -12.23 1.06
C GLN A 52 -11.86 -11.60 2.44
N THR A 53 -11.85 -10.27 2.53
CA THR A 53 -11.74 -9.48 3.77
C THR A 53 -13.04 -8.77 4.14
N ASP A 54 -14.15 -9.09 3.47
CA ASP A 54 -15.45 -8.42 3.66
C ASP A 54 -15.37 -6.89 3.53
N GLY A 55 -14.51 -6.42 2.62
CA GLY A 55 -14.30 -5.00 2.36
C GLY A 55 -13.35 -4.28 3.32
N ASP A 56 -12.82 -4.95 4.35
CA ASP A 56 -11.98 -4.29 5.36
C ASP A 56 -10.66 -3.76 4.77
N TYR A 57 -10.02 -4.55 3.91
CA TYR A 57 -8.75 -4.17 3.29
C TYR A 57 -8.43 -5.02 2.06
N GLY A 58 -7.53 -4.52 1.20
CA GLY A 58 -6.85 -5.30 0.17
C GLY A 58 -5.37 -5.43 0.51
N LEU A 59 -4.82 -6.64 0.46
CA LEU A 59 -3.40 -6.93 0.58
C LEU A 59 -2.91 -7.56 -0.72
N TYR A 60 -1.99 -6.87 -1.38
CA TYR A 60 -1.47 -7.24 -2.68
C TYR A 60 0.06 -7.22 -2.65
N ARG A 61 0.70 -8.19 -3.31
CA ARG A 61 2.11 -8.09 -3.71
C ARG A 61 2.15 -7.73 -5.18
N VAL A 62 2.87 -6.66 -5.51
CA VAL A 62 3.04 -6.21 -6.90
C VAL A 62 4.52 -6.32 -7.24
N ASP A 63 4.86 -7.19 -8.19
CA ASP A 63 6.21 -7.29 -8.72
C ASP A 63 6.30 -6.36 -9.95
N ILE A 64 7.23 -5.40 -9.92
CA ILE A 64 7.36 -4.35 -10.93
C ILE A 64 8.67 -4.54 -11.70
N SER A 65 8.59 -4.70 -13.02
CA SER A 65 9.77 -4.87 -13.87
C SER A 65 10.55 -3.56 -14.06
N PRO A 66 11.90 -3.56 -14.09
CA PRO A 66 12.70 -2.40 -14.48
C PRO A 66 12.40 -1.96 -15.93
N PRO A 67 12.44 -0.64 -16.27
CA PRO A 67 12.79 0.53 -15.46
C PRO A 67 11.62 1.12 -14.63
N GLY A 68 10.66 0.31 -14.21
CA GLY A 68 9.51 0.73 -13.41
C GLY A 68 8.19 0.62 -14.18
N GLY A 69 7.18 0.08 -13.52
CA GLY A 69 5.80 0.03 -14.00
C GLY A 69 5.07 1.30 -13.57
N ILE A 70 4.22 1.84 -14.45
CA ILE A 70 3.37 3.00 -14.14
C ILE A 70 2.39 2.58 -13.04
N HIS A 71 2.41 3.27 -11.91
CA HIS A 71 1.51 3.01 -10.80
C HIS A 71 1.08 4.31 -10.12
N GLY A 72 -0.12 4.29 -9.56
CA GLY A 72 -0.69 5.42 -8.83
C GLY A 72 -1.79 4.94 -7.92
N PHE A 73 -1.97 5.62 -6.79
CA PHE A 73 -3.00 5.34 -5.81
C PHE A 73 -3.73 6.63 -5.47
N ARG A 74 -5.04 6.55 -5.25
CA ARG A 74 -5.89 7.65 -4.82
C ARG A 74 -6.85 7.15 -3.75
N ASN A 75 -7.09 7.97 -2.73
CA ASN A 75 -8.17 7.74 -1.77
C ASN A 75 -9.45 8.40 -2.30
N ASP A 76 -10.45 7.60 -2.66
CA ASP A 76 -11.78 8.08 -3.08
C ASP A 76 -12.80 8.14 -1.93
N ALA A 77 -12.47 7.57 -0.77
CA ALA A 77 -13.36 7.58 0.39
C ALA A 77 -13.41 8.98 1.04
N ASP A 78 -14.54 9.26 1.69
CA ASP A 78 -14.74 10.43 2.56
C ASP A 78 -14.08 10.27 3.95
N ALA A 79 -13.37 9.16 4.16
CA ALA A 79 -12.63 8.84 5.38
C ALA A 79 -11.11 8.68 5.10
N PRO A 80 -10.24 8.86 6.11
CA PRO A 80 -8.82 8.57 5.99
C PRO A 80 -8.55 7.11 5.61
N THR A 81 -7.67 6.91 4.63
CA THR A 81 -7.18 5.58 4.23
C THR A 81 -5.73 5.42 4.63
N SER A 82 -5.39 4.29 5.25
CA SER A 82 -4.01 3.90 5.51
C SER A 82 -3.52 2.95 4.41
N LEU A 83 -2.33 3.22 3.87
CA LEU A 83 -1.65 2.37 2.89
C LEU A 83 -0.35 1.82 3.50
N LEU A 84 -0.16 0.51 3.41
CA LEU A 84 1.12 -0.13 3.71
C LEU A 84 1.91 -0.30 2.41
N MET A 85 3.10 0.29 2.34
CA MET A 85 4.03 0.13 1.22
C MET A 85 5.28 -0.61 1.67
N LEU A 86 5.69 -1.63 0.91
CA LEU A 86 6.91 -2.40 1.13
C LEU A 86 7.79 -2.31 -0.12
N PHE A 87 9.03 -1.86 0.04
CA PHE A 87 10.04 -1.89 -1.03
C PHE A 87 11.02 -3.03 -0.76
N ALA A 88 11.13 -3.99 -1.67
CA ALA A 88 12.08 -5.10 -1.55
C ALA A 88 12.47 -5.68 -2.94
N PRO A 89 13.75 -5.67 -3.32
CA PRO A 89 14.82 -4.85 -2.73
C PRO A 89 14.46 -3.36 -2.87
N GLY A 90 14.87 -2.52 -1.91
CA GLY A 90 14.51 -1.10 -1.89
C GLY A 90 15.60 -0.22 -1.29
N ALA A 91 15.87 0.92 -1.93
CA ALA A 91 16.64 2.01 -1.33
C ALA A 91 15.79 2.76 -0.27
N PRO A 92 16.41 3.41 0.72
CA PRO A 92 15.71 4.29 1.66
C PRO A 92 14.86 5.34 0.92
N ARG A 93 13.59 5.50 1.30
CA ARG A 93 12.63 6.40 0.65
C ARG A 93 12.14 7.54 1.55
N GLU A 94 12.63 7.62 2.77
CA GLU A 94 12.24 8.60 3.79
C GLU A 94 12.49 10.03 3.28
N ALA A 95 13.68 10.32 2.75
CA ALA A 95 14.01 11.63 2.20
C ALA A 95 13.11 12.04 1.01
N PHE A 96 12.69 11.06 0.20
CA PHE A 96 11.73 11.29 -0.88
C PHE A 96 10.35 11.65 -0.31
N PHE A 97 9.86 10.90 0.69
CA PHE A 97 8.56 11.14 1.31
C PHE A 97 8.50 12.47 2.08
N GLU A 98 9.53 12.79 2.85
CA GLU A 98 9.61 14.04 3.60
C GLU A 98 9.78 15.25 2.67
N GLY A 99 10.46 15.07 1.53
CA GLY A 99 10.66 16.10 0.52
C GLY A 99 9.37 16.54 -0.20
N PHE A 100 8.29 15.75 -0.15
CA PHE A 100 7.03 16.10 -0.79
C PHE A 100 6.44 17.42 -0.31
N ALA A 101 6.62 17.76 0.97
CA ALA A 101 6.11 19.01 1.54
C ALA A 101 6.68 20.26 0.85
N GLN A 102 7.86 20.16 0.23
CA GLN A 102 8.57 21.27 -0.39
C GLN A 102 8.21 21.44 -1.87
N LEU A 103 7.55 20.46 -2.51
CA LEU A 103 7.26 20.51 -3.94
C LEU A 103 6.32 21.65 -4.35
N ALA A 104 5.50 22.13 -3.41
CA ALA A 104 4.60 23.27 -3.64
C ALA A 104 5.36 24.58 -3.82
N ASP A 105 6.57 24.69 -3.26
CA ASP A 105 7.41 25.89 -3.32
C ASP A 105 8.35 25.89 -4.54
N LEU A 106 8.49 24.76 -5.23
CA LEU A 106 9.35 24.62 -6.41
C LEU A 106 8.66 25.13 -7.68
N SER A 107 9.46 25.71 -8.58
CA SER A 107 9.05 25.91 -9.97
C SER A 107 8.82 24.57 -10.68
N ASP A 108 8.16 24.59 -11.84
CA ASP A 108 7.89 23.36 -12.59
C ASP A 108 9.17 22.66 -13.07
N GLU A 109 10.22 23.43 -13.42
CA GLU A 109 11.52 22.90 -13.80
C GLU A 109 12.22 22.22 -12.62
N GLU A 110 12.30 22.90 -11.46
CA GLU A 110 12.88 22.32 -10.24
C GLU A 110 12.11 21.08 -9.76
N ARG A 111 10.78 21.09 -9.88
CA ARG A 111 9.94 19.94 -9.55
C ARG A 111 10.23 18.75 -10.47
N ALA A 112 10.39 18.99 -11.78
CA ALA A 112 10.74 17.94 -12.73
C ALA A 112 12.13 17.35 -12.44
N GLU A 113 13.13 18.19 -12.20
CA GLU A 113 14.48 17.75 -11.80
C GLU A 113 14.46 16.94 -10.51
N TRP A 114 13.67 17.37 -9.53
CA TRP A 114 13.52 16.66 -8.26
C TRP A 114 12.94 15.26 -8.47
N PHE A 115 11.93 15.09 -9.32
CA PHE A 115 11.37 13.79 -9.62
C PHE A 115 12.37 12.87 -10.35
N ILE A 116 13.09 13.38 -11.35
CA ILE A 116 14.14 12.62 -12.05
C ILE A 116 15.23 12.16 -11.07
N LYS A 117 15.69 13.05 -10.19
CA LYS A 117 16.70 12.72 -9.15
C LYS A 117 16.23 11.61 -8.20
N ASN A 118 14.91 11.51 -7.98
CA ASN A 118 14.29 10.50 -7.13
C ASN A 118 13.75 9.30 -7.93
N ASP A 119 14.19 9.11 -9.18
CA ASP A 119 13.79 7.97 -10.02
C ASP A 119 12.27 7.86 -10.23
N ASN A 120 11.60 9.02 -10.35
CA ASN A 120 10.19 9.14 -10.66
C ASN A 120 10.02 9.84 -12.02
N TYR A 121 9.42 9.15 -12.98
CA TYR A 121 9.14 9.69 -14.31
C TYR A 121 7.62 9.77 -14.51
N PHE A 122 7.09 10.99 -14.57
CA PHE A 122 5.68 11.24 -14.88
C PHE A 122 5.47 11.23 -16.39
N LEU A 123 4.31 10.71 -16.84
CA LEU A 123 3.89 10.64 -18.24
C LEU A 123 2.82 11.69 -18.55
#